data_AF-A0A923S8L6-F1
#
_entry.id   AF-A0A923S8L6-F1
#
_cell.length_a   1.000
_cell.length_b   1.000
_cell.length_c   1.000
_cell.angle_alpha   90.00
_cell.angle_beta   90.00
_cell.angle_gamma   90.00
#
_symmetry.space_group_name_H-M   'P 1'
#
loop_
_entity.id
_entity.type
_entity.pdbx_description
1 polymer ?
#
loop_
_entity_poly.entity_id
_entity_poly.type
_entity_poly.pdbx_seq_one_letter_code
_entity_poly.pdbx_strand_id
1 'polypeptide(L)' 'MNFNHEELMLMMLYNTGTRMGLIHELRLMQCYLMPDETALRELSEQVIEKLKLLTDAEFAELEFPPD' A
#
# COMPACT_ATOMS: atom_id res chain seq x y z
N MET A 1 -6.16 1.48 -13.07
CA MET A 1 -5.34 2.41 -12.28
C MET A 1 -4.07 1.66 -11.96
N ASN A 2 -2.89 2.17 -12.31
CA ASN A 2 -1.63 1.43 -12.11
C ASN A 2 -0.87 1.98 -10.91
N PHE A 3 -0.12 1.09 -10.26
CA PHE A 3 0.82 1.44 -9.21
C PHE A 3 2.17 1.80 -9.81
N ASN A 4 2.82 2.81 -9.25
CA ASN A 4 4.20 3.16 -9.58
C ASN A 4 5.19 2.30 -8.76
N HIS A 5 6.48 2.48 -9.01
CA HIS A 5 7.51 1.67 -8.36
C HIS A 5 7.55 1.88 -6.83
N GLU A 6 7.43 3.12 -6.35
CA GLU A 6 7.45 3.45 -4.92
C GLU A 6 6.23 2.89 -4.19
N GLU A 7 5.06 2.93 -4.84
CA GLU A 7 3.82 2.34 -4.33
C GLU A 7 3.92 0.82 -4.24
N LEU A 8 4.45 0.16 -5.27
CA LEU A 8 4.64 -1.29 -5.26
C LEU A 8 5.68 -1.72 -4.22
N MET A 9 6.78 -0.97 -4.08
CA MET A 9 7.78 -1.22 -3.04
C MET A 9 7.18 -1.04 -1.65
N LEU A 10 6.42 0.04 -1.42
CA LEU A 10 5.74 0.26 -0.16
C LEU A 10 4.78 -0.89 0.16
N MET A 11 3.96 -1.31 -0.81
CA MET A 11 3.04 -2.41 -0.60
C MET A 11 3.76 -3.69 -0.26
N MET A 12 4.84 -4.01 -0.97
CA MET A 12 5.63 -5.21 -0.73
C MET A 12 6.13 -5.27 0.73
N LEU A 13 6.60 -4.16 1.29
CA LEU A 13 7.08 -4.07 2.67
C LEU A 13 5.99 -4.36 3.72
N TYR A 14 4.72 -4.02 3.41
CA TYR A 14 3.58 -4.16 4.31
C TYR A 14 2.60 -5.27 3.87
N ASN A 15 2.96 -6.06 2.86
CA ASN A 15 2.05 -7.05 2.29
C ASN A 15 1.91 -8.24 3.23
N THR A 16 0.69 -8.52 3.66
CA THR A 16 0.34 -9.67 4.50
C THR A 16 -0.30 -10.82 3.71
N GLY A 17 -0.27 -10.73 2.37
CA GLY A 17 -0.84 -11.72 1.46
C GLY A 17 -2.32 -11.50 1.12
N THR A 18 -2.96 -10.46 1.65
CA THR A 18 -4.33 -10.07 1.30
C THR A 18 -4.45 -8.57 1.13
N ARG A 19 -5.35 -8.13 0.23
CA ARG A 19 -5.65 -6.71 -0.01
C ARG A 19 -6.06 -5.98 1.27
N MET A 20 -6.97 -6.58 2.03
CA MET A 20 -7.48 -6.01 3.28
C MET A 20 -6.41 -5.97 4.38
N GLY A 21 -5.58 -7.01 4.48
CA GLY A 21 -4.47 -7.02 5.43
C GLY A 21 -3.42 -5.96 5.11
N LEU A 22 -3.08 -5.76 3.83
CA LEU A 22 -2.19 -4.68 3.40
C LEU A 22 -2.76 -3.29 3.73
N ILE A 23 -4.06 -3.04 3.46
CA ILE A 23 -4.71 -1.77 3.85
C ILE A 23 -4.63 -1.55 5.36
N HIS A 24 -4.80 -2.61 6.16
CA HIS A 24 -4.71 -2.53 7.61
C HIS A 24 -3.30 -2.15 8.07
N GLU A 25 -2.27 -2.82 7.57
CA GLU A 25 -0.87 -2.52 7.91
C GLU A 25 -0.48 -1.10 7.51
N LEU A 26 -0.90 -0.62 6.33
CA LEU A 26 -0.63 0.75 5.90
C LEU A 26 -1.31 1.79 6.80
N ARG A 27 -2.54 1.53 7.25
CA ARG A 27 -3.24 2.40 8.23
C ARG A 27 -2.57 2.37 9.60
N LEU A 28 -2.10 1.20 10.03
CA LEU A 28 -1.35 1.07 11.28
C LEU A 28 -0.03 1.85 11.21
N MET A 29 0.71 1.73 10.12
CA MET A 29 1.92 2.51 9.87
C MET A 29 1.65 4.02 9.90
N GLN A 30 0.58 4.49 9.26
CA GLN A 30 0.18 5.91 9.31
C GLN A 30 -0.03 6.44 10.73
N CYS A 31 -0.45 5.60 11.68
CA CYS A 31 -0.60 5.98 13.09
C CYS A 31 0.75 6.22 13.80
N TYR A 32 1.84 5.64 13.29
CA TYR A 32 3.19 5.84 13.82
C TYR A 32 3.96 6.97 13.14
N LEU A 33 3.48 7.46 11.99
CA LEU A 33 4.14 8.55 11.27
C LEU A 33 4.10 9.86 12.06
N MET A 34 5.27 10.49 12.19
CA MET A 34 5.40 11.83 12.74
C MET A 34 4.76 12.87 11.80
N PRO A 35 4.35 14.04 12.31
CA PRO A 35 3.66 15.07 11.51
C PRO A 35 4.49 15.60 10.32
N ASP A 36 5.81 15.51 10.39
CA ASP A 36 6.76 15.92 9.35
C ASP A 36 6.97 14.85 8.25
N GLU A 37 6.54 13.60 8.48
CA GLU A 37 6.61 12.50 7.50
C GLU A 37 5.41 12.55 6.52
N THR A 38 5.14 13.74 5.97
CA THR A 38 3.98 13.99 5.11
C THR A 38 4.07 13.23 3.78
N ALA A 39 5.26 13.11 3.19
CA ALA A 39 5.46 12.40 1.93
C ALA A 39 5.08 10.92 2.02
N LEU A 40 5.49 10.23 3.09
CA LEU A 40 5.14 8.83 3.32
C LEU A 40 3.65 8.67 3.66
N ARG A 41 3.07 9.64 4.36
CA ARG A 41 1.62 9.68 4.62
C ARG A 41 0.81 9.83 3.33
N GLU A 42 1.20 10.76 2.46
CA GLU A 42 0.53 10.97 1.17
C GLU A 42 0.69 9.77 0.24
N LEU A 43 1.87 9.14 0.20
CA LEU A 43 2.11 7.93 -0.57
C LEU A 43 1.23 6.76 -0.09
N SER A 44 1.21 6.51 1.23
CA SER A 44 0.38 5.45 1.80
C SER A 44 -1.12 5.71 1.63
N GLU A 45 -1.57 6.97 1.71
CA GLU A 45 -2.98 7.33 1.46
C GLU A 45 -3.38 7.03 0.00
N GLN A 46 -2.54 7.44 -0.97
CA GLN A 46 -2.76 7.15 -2.39
C GLN A 46 -2.82 5.64 -2.68
N VAL A 47 -1.92 4.87 -2.07
CA VAL A 47 -1.94 3.41 -2.16
C VAL A 47 -3.24 2.84 -1.60
N ILE A 48 -3.67 3.29 -0.42
CA ILE A 48 -4.90 2.80 0.22
C ILE A 48 -6.13 3.14 -0.64
N GLU A 49 -6.21 4.33 -1.22
CA GLU A 49 -7.31 4.70 -2.12
C GLU A 49 -7.37 3.81 -3.35
N LYS A 50 -6.23 3.55 -3.99
CA LYS A 50 -6.12 2.62 -5.12
C LYS A 50 -6.53 1.20 -4.72
N LEU A 51 -6.06 0.70 -3.59
CA LEU A 51 -6.40 -0.64 -3.08
C LEU A 51 -7.91 -0.78 -2.77
N LYS A 52 -8.57 0.28 -2.29
CA LYS A 52 -10.02 0.27 -2.07
C LYS A 52 -10.82 0.11 -3.36
N LEU A 53 -10.32 0.64 -4.48
CA LEU A 53 -10.93 0.52 -5.80
C LEU A 53 -10.63 -0.82 -6.48
N LEU A 54 -9.63 -1.54 -6.00
CA LEU A 54 -9.17 -2.81 -6.53
C LEU A 54 -9.96 -3.99 -5.93
N THR A 55 -10.26 -5.02 -6.72
CA THR A 55 -10.84 -6.28 -6.20
C THR A 55 -9.77 -7.21 -5.66
N ASP A 56 -10.17 -8.20 -4.85
CA ASP A 56 -9.21 -9.19 -4.32
C ASP A 56 -8.60 -10.06 -5.45
N ALA A 57 -9.32 -10.25 -6.56
CA ALA A 57 -8.83 -10.96 -7.73
C ALA A 57 -7.75 -10.16 -8.46
N GLU A 58 -8.00 -8.88 -8.74
CA GLU A 58 -6.98 -7.97 -9.33
C GLU A 58 -5.76 -7.82 -8.41
N PHE A 59 -5.96 -7.88 -7.09
CA PHE A 59 -4.86 -7.80 -6.12
C PHE A 59 -3.96 -9.04 -6.21
N ALA A 60 -4.54 -10.23 -6.38
CA ALA A 60 -3.79 -11.47 -6.53
C ALA A 60 -2.96 -11.52 -7.83
N GLU A 61 -3.33 -10.72 -8.83
CA GLU A 61 -2.59 -10.57 -10.10
C GLU A 61 -1.47 -9.51 -10.02
N LEU A 62 -1.37 -8.74 -8.92
CA LEU A 62 -0.30 -7.76 -8.76
C LEU A 62 1.06 -8.45 -8.60
N GLU A 63 1.98 -8.13 -9.52
CA GLU A 63 3.38 -8.52 -9.40
C GLU A 63 4.14 -7.48 -8.57
N PHE A 64 4.63 -7.90 -7.41
CA PHE A 64 5.55 -7.11 -6.60
C PHE A 64 6.98 -7.25 -7.13
N PRO A 65 7.80 -6.19 -7.08
CA PRO A 65 9.23 -6.31 -7.39
C PRO A 65 9.89 -7.35 -6.46
N PRO A 66 10.96 -8.04 -6.90
CA PRO A 66 11.73 -8.92 -6.03
C PRO A 66 12.45 -8.10 -4.93
N ASP A 67 12.59 -8.70 -3.74
CA ASP A 67 13.29 -8.12 -2.57
C ASP A 67 14.76 -7.81 -2.86
#